data_AF-A0A087TZ39-F1
#
_entry.id   AF-A0A087TZ39-F1
#
_cell.length_a   1.000
_cell.length_b   1.000
_cell.length_c   1.000
_cell.angle_alpha   90.00
_cell.angle_beta   90.00
_cell.angle_gamma   90.00
#
_symmetry.space_group_name_H-M   'P 1'
#
loop_
_entity.id
_entity.type
_entity.pdbx_description
1 polymer ?
#
loop_
_entity_poly.entity_id
_entity_poly.type
_entity_poly.pdbx_seq_one_letter_code
_entity_poly.pdbx_strand_id
1 'polypeptide(L)'
;MVAEVMIQHWISEFEVPLQLHSDQGRNFTNKTQMTPLHLQSDSIVERFYRTILNNLSLVVSRNEKDWKKRLLFFVLAYRSAVHETISYSPSQMFFDRELHLPCDVFIA
;
A
#
# COMPACT_ATOMS: atom_id res chain seq x y z
N MET A 1 5.79 17.31 8.87
CA MET A 1 7.09 16.70 8.49
C MET A 1 6.84 15.23 8.12
N VAL A 2 7.53 14.61 7.15
CA VAL A 2 7.24 13.21 6.76
C VAL A 2 7.34 12.23 7.95
N ALA A 3 8.31 12.47 8.83
CA ALA A 3 8.47 11.70 10.07
C ALA A 3 7.26 11.81 11.02
N GLU A 4 6.63 12.99 11.11
CA GLU A 4 5.46 13.20 11.98
C GLU A 4 4.24 12.43 11.49
N VAL A 5 3.98 12.46 10.17
CA VAL A 5 2.90 11.69 9.54
C VAL A 5 3.13 10.19 9.75
N MET A 6 4.39 9.74 9.61
CA MET A 6 4.75 8.34 9.85
C MET A 6 4.51 7.92 11.31
N ILE A 7 4.86 8.77 12.28
CA ILE A 7 4.59 8.50 13.70
C ILE A 7 3.08 8.43 13.97
N GLN A 8 2.32 9.42 13.48
CA GLN A 8 0.89 9.56 13.77
C GLN A 8 0.02 8.48 13.15
N HIS A 9 0.40 7.94 11.99
CA HIS A 9 -0.43 7.01 11.23
C HIS A 9 0.15 5.60 11.10
N TRP A 10 1.47 5.43 11.02
CA TRP A 10 2.06 4.11 10.84
C TRP A 10 2.52 3.53 12.18
N ILE A 11 3.41 4.23 12.89
CA ILE A 11 4.01 3.69 14.12
C ILE A 11 2.98 3.52 15.23
N SER A 12 2.03 4.44 15.34
CA SER A 12 0.91 4.36 16.28
C SER A 12 -0.03 3.17 16.02
N GLU A 13 -0.16 2.73 14.76
CA GLU A 13 -1.06 1.65 14.34
C GLU A 13 -0.36 0.29 14.25
N PHE A 14 0.93 0.26 13.88
CA PHE A 14 1.67 -0.95 13.46
C PHE A 14 3.00 -1.16 14.18
N GLU A 15 3.30 -0.34 15.20
CA GLU A 15 4.57 -0.35 15.93
C GLU A 15 5.78 0.13 15.09
N VAL A 16 6.96 0.12 15.72
CA VAL A 16 8.21 0.58 15.09
C VAL A 16 8.82 -0.57 14.27
N PRO A 17 9.02 -0.41 12.95
CA PRO A 17 9.64 -1.43 12.14
C PRO A 17 11.13 -1.60 12.49
N LEU A 18 11.61 -2.84 12.48
CA LEU A 18 13.04 -3.16 12.71
C LEU A 18 13.96 -2.56 11.62
N GLN A 19 13.45 -2.43 10.40
CA GLN A 19 14.19 -1.88 9.27
C GLN A 19 13.24 -1.11 8.35
N LEU A 20 13.62 0.12 7.99
CA LEU A 20 12.90 0.95 7.04
C LEU A 20 13.72 1.07 5.75
N HIS A 21 13.13 0.63 4.65
CA HIS A 21 13.69 0.77 3.31
C HIS A 21 13.02 1.95 2.61
N SER A 22 13.83 2.85 2.06
CA SER A 22 13.34 4.06 1.39
C SER A 22 14.21 4.43 0.19
N ASP A 23 13.57 4.97 -0.85
CA ASP A 23 14.20 5.47 -2.07
C ASP A 23 15.14 6.66 -1.79
N GLN A 24 16.01 7.05 -2.73
CA GLN A 24 16.96 8.17 -2.58
C GLN A 24 16.31 9.56 -2.45
N GLY A 25 15.01 9.61 -2.15
CA GLY A 25 14.30 10.82 -1.83
C GLY A 25 14.90 11.53 -0.61
N ARG A 26 14.92 12.87 -0.69
CA ARG A 26 15.53 13.75 0.31
C ARG A 26 14.82 13.73 1.69
N ASN A 27 13.70 13.02 1.79
CA ASN A 27 12.84 12.96 2.99
C ASN A 27 13.29 11.91 4.03
N PHE A 28 14.15 10.96 3.66
CA PHE A 28 14.62 9.87 4.54
C PHE A 28 16.14 9.71 4.43
N THR A 29 16.90 10.50 5.18
CA THR A 29 18.35 10.68 5.00
C THR A 29 19.27 9.78 5.82
N ASN A 30 18.76 8.76 6.53
CA ASN A 30 19.59 7.76 7.23
C ASN A 30 19.18 6.35 6.78
N LYS A 31 19.97 5.73 5.90
CA LYS A 31 19.59 4.50 5.19
C LYS A 31 20.49 3.32 5.48
N THR A 32 19.89 2.15 5.65
CA THR A 32 20.55 0.86 5.40
C THR A 32 20.90 0.78 3.91
N GLN A 33 22.17 0.53 3.58
CA GLN A 33 22.63 0.37 2.20
C GLN A 33 21.86 -0.76 1.50
N MET A 34 21.31 -0.47 0.32
CA MET A 34 20.66 -1.48 -0.54
C MET A 34 21.72 -2.48 -1.04
N THR A 35 21.61 -3.73 -0.58
CA THR A 35 22.39 -4.87 -1.09
C THR A 35 21.71 -5.42 -2.36
N PRO A 36 22.41 -6.01 -3.35
CA PRO A 36 21.85 -6.38 -4.65
C PRO A 36 20.64 -7.34 -4.64
N LEU A 37 20.42 -8.05 -3.53
CA LEU A 37 19.23 -8.89 -3.30
C LEU A 37 17.93 -8.07 -3.12
N HIS A 38 18.03 -6.79 -2.81
CA HIS A 38 16.89 -5.93 -2.41
C HIS A 38 16.20 -5.20 -3.58
N LEU A 39 16.72 -5.30 -4.81
CA LEU A 39 16.02 -4.79 -6.01
C LEU A 39 14.64 -5.44 -6.20
N GLN A 40 14.45 -6.67 -5.67
CA GLN A 40 13.16 -7.35 -5.74
C GLN A 40 12.07 -6.66 -4.92
N SER A 41 12.35 -6.16 -3.71
CA SER A 41 11.34 -5.47 -2.89
C SER A 41 10.89 -4.17 -3.55
N ASP A 42 11.84 -3.41 -4.10
CA ASP A 42 11.56 -2.20 -4.85
C ASP A 42 10.74 -2.54 -6.11
N SER A 43 11.07 -3.64 -6.79
CA SER A 43 10.29 -4.08 -7.96
C SER A 43 8.84 -4.46 -7.62
N ILE A 44 8.56 -4.95 -6.41
CA ILE A 44 7.19 -5.27 -5.96
C ILE A 44 6.41 -3.98 -5.66
N VAL A 45 7.04 -3.03 -4.96
CA VAL A 45 6.45 -1.71 -4.67
C VAL A 45 6.20 -0.94 -5.97
N GLU A 46 7.16 -0.93 -6.89
CA GLU A 46 7.01 -0.28 -8.20
C GLU A 46 5.93 -0.93 -9.07
N ARG A 47 5.86 -2.27 -9.09
CA ARG A 47 4.77 -3.00 -9.78
C ARG A 47 3.42 -2.61 -9.20
N PHE A 48 3.30 -2.58 -7.88
CA PHE A 48 2.07 -2.19 -7.21
C PHE A 48 1.68 -0.73 -7.52
N TYR A 49 2.63 0.19 -7.41
CA TYR A 49 2.41 1.60 -7.72
C TYR A 49 1.99 1.81 -9.19
N ARG A 50 2.62 1.10 -10.12
CA ARG A 50 2.23 1.12 -11.54
C ARG A 50 0.82 0.58 -11.76
N THR A 51 0.44 -0.51 -11.08
CA THR A 51 -0.92 -1.05 -11.16
C THR A 51 -1.94 -0.05 -10.62
N ILE A 52 -1.66 0.61 -9.49
CA ILE A 52 -2.50 1.68 -8.93
C ILE A 52 -2.70 2.80 -9.96
N LEU A 53 -1.59 3.34 -10.51
CA LEU A 53 -1.65 4.45 -11.46
C LEU A 53 -2.42 4.09 -12.73
N ASN A 54 -2.18 2.89 -13.28
CA ASN A 54 -2.88 2.41 -14.47
C ASN A 54 -4.38 2.24 -14.24
N ASN A 55 -4.80 1.81 -13.04
CA ASN A 55 -6.23 1.68 -12.74
C ASN A 55 -6.87 3.04 -12.43
N LEU A 56 -6.17 3.91 -11.70
CA LEU A 56 -6.64 5.27 -11.39
C LEU A 56 -6.89 6.08 -12.66
N SER A 57 -6.00 6.02 -13.64
CA SER A 57 -6.17 6.76 -14.90
C SER A 57 -7.44 6.35 -15.66
N LEU A 58 -7.92 5.11 -15.48
CA LEU A 58 -9.15 4.61 -16.11
C LEU A 58 -10.42 5.05 -15.36
N VAL A 59 -10.34 5.23 -14.05
CA VAL A 59 -11.53 5.50 -13.23
C VAL A 59 -11.68 6.97 -12.86
N VAL A 60 -10.61 7.76 -12.84
CA VAL A 60 -10.66 9.18 -12.44
C VAL A 60 -11.56 9.99 -13.39
N SER A 61 -12.39 10.86 -12.81
CA SER A 61 -13.27 11.71 -13.59
C SER A 61 -12.49 12.72 -14.43
N ARG A 62 -13.09 13.24 -15.51
CA ARG A 62 -12.45 14.22 -16.42
C ARG A 62 -11.94 15.49 -15.72
N ASN A 63 -12.45 15.82 -14.53
CA ASN A 63 -12.02 16.98 -13.76
C ASN A 63 -10.99 16.64 -12.66
N GLU A 64 -10.61 15.37 -12.55
CA GLU A 64 -9.63 14.81 -11.62
C GLU A 64 -9.92 15.05 -10.13
N LYS A 65 -11.08 15.57 -9.74
CA LYS A 65 -11.32 15.96 -8.34
C LYS A 65 -11.53 14.77 -7.39
N ASP A 66 -11.77 13.59 -7.95
CA ASP A 66 -12.15 12.38 -7.21
C ASP A 66 -11.03 11.34 -7.09
N TRP A 67 -9.81 11.64 -7.55
CA TRP A 67 -8.68 10.70 -7.52
C TRP A 67 -8.37 10.18 -6.12
N LYS A 68 -8.43 11.03 -5.09
CA LYS A 68 -8.18 10.63 -3.69
C LYS A 68 -9.19 9.58 -3.21
N LYS A 69 -10.47 9.76 -3.52
CA LYS A 69 -11.53 8.82 -3.15
C LYS A 69 -11.35 7.50 -3.88
N ARG A 70 -11.03 7.55 -5.17
CA ARG A 70 -10.79 6.34 -6.00
C ARG A 70 -9.56 5.58 -5.56
N LEU A 71 -8.49 6.28 -5.18
CA LEU A 71 -7.30 5.67 -4.61
C LEU A 71 -7.62 4.90 -3.32
N LEU A 72 -8.43 5.48 -2.42
CA LEU A 72 -8.86 4.80 -1.21
C LEU A 72 -9.62 3.50 -1.50
N PHE A 73 -10.55 3.51 -2.47
CA PHE A 73 -11.27 2.29 -2.88
C PHE A 73 -10.33 1.25 -3.48
N PHE A 74 -9.35 1.67 -4.28
CA PHE A 74 -8.37 0.76 -4.87
C PHE A 74 -7.49 0.10 -3.81
N VAL A 75 -6.98 0.89 -2.85
CA VAL A 75 -6.19 0.37 -1.72
C VAL A 75 -7.00 -0.61 -0.89
N LEU A 76 -8.29 -0.31 -0.66
CA LEU A 76 -9.20 -1.21 0.05
C LEU A 76 -9.38 -2.54 -0.70
N ALA A 77 -9.66 -2.50 -2.01
CA ALA A 77 -9.82 -3.69 -2.83
C ALA A 77 -8.54 -4.53 -2.91
N TYR A 78 -7.38 -3.88 -3.00
CA TYR A 78 -6.09 -4.58 -2.97
C TYR A 78 -5.84 -5.27 -1.64
N ARG A 79 -6.18 -4.61 -0.53
CA ARG A 79 -6.01 -5.14 0.83
C ARG A 79 -6.90 -6.34 1.12
N SER A 80 -8.05 -6.48 0.46
CA SER A 80 -8.98 -7.60 0.61
C SER A 80 -8.75 -8.71 -0.42
N ALA A 81 -8.17 -8.42 -1.58
CA ALA A 81 -7.92 -9.40 -2.63
C ALA A 81 -6.87 -10.44 -2.21
N VAL A 82 -7.17 -11.72 -2.43
CA VAL A 82 -6.22 -12.81 -2.25
C VAL A 82 -5.18 -12.78 -3.36
N HIS A 83 -3.90 -12.77 -2.99
CA HIS A 83 -2.80 -12.80 -3.95
C HIS A 83 -2.46 -14.25 -4.31
N GLU A 84 -2.50 -14.61 -5.60
CA GLU A 84 -2.25 -15.98 -6.06
C GLU A 84 -0.92 -16.58 -5.57
N THR A 85 0.14 -15.76 -5.48
CA THR A 85 1.48 -16.21 -5.07
C THR A 85 1.59 -16.52 -3.58
N ILE A 86 0.81 -15.84 -2.73
CA ILE A 86 0.89 -15.95 -1.26
C ILE A 86 -0.35 -16.66 -0.69
N SER A 87 -1.40 -16.85 -1.51
CA SER A 87 -2.69 -17.46 -1.16
C SER A 87 -3.47 -16.77 -0.03
N TYR A 88 -2.98 -15.62 0.44
CA TYR A 88 -3.63 -14.78 1.45
C TYR A 88 -3.81 -13.36 0.93
N SER A 89 -4.78 -12.64 1.48
CA SER A 89 -4.89 -11.19 1.27
C SER A 89 -3.91 -10.45 2.17
N PRO A 90 -3.47 -9.22 1.78
CA PRO A 90 -2.62 -8.41 2.65
C PRO A 90 -3.24 -8.17 4.03
N SER A 91 -4.55 -7.95 4.12
CA SER A 91 -5.20 -7.75 5.43
C SER A 91 -5.20 -9.00 6.29
N GLN A 92 -5.42 -10.17 5.67
CA GLN A 92 -5.34 -11.43 6.39
C GLN A 92 -3.92 -11.71 6.89
N MET A 93 -2.89 -11.39 6.09
CA MET A 93 -1.50 -11.56 6.51
C MET A 93 -1.11 -10.63 7.67
N PHE A 94 -1.61 -9.39 7.68
CA PHE A 94 -1.25 -8.40 8.70
C PHE A 94 -2.07 -8.49 9.99
N PHE A 95 -3.36 -8.84 9.90
CA PHE A 95 -4.28 -8.80 11.04
C PHE A 95 -4.84 -10.17 11.44
N ASP A 96 -4.47 -11.22 10.71
CA ASP A 96 -5.04 -12.57 10.86
C ASP A 96 -6.57 -12.59 10.74
N ARG A 97 -7.12 -11.65 9.95
CA ARG A 97 -8.56 -11.45 9.76
C ARG A 97 -8.87 -11.11 8.31
N GLU A 98 -9.98 -11.65 7.84
CA GLU A 98 -10.50 -11.31 6.53
C GLU A 98 -11.18 -9.94 6.57
N LEU A 99 -10.91 -9.12 5.56
CA LEU A 99 -11.45 -7.77 5.48
C LEU A 99 -12.74 -7.81 4.65
N HIS A 100 -13.88 -7.72 5.33
CA HIS A 100 -15.18 -7.69 4.68
C HIS A 100 -15.45 -6.31 4.06
N LEU A 101 -15.69 -6.30 2.75
CA LEU A 101 -16.07 -5.09 2.02
C LEU A 101 -17.58 -4.82 2.18
N PRO A 102 -18.02 -3.55 2.08
CA PRO A 102 -19.45 -3.25 2.03
C PRO A 102 -20.19 -4.04 0.94
N CYS A 103 -19.55 -4.27 -0.21
CA CYS A 103 -20.10 -5.07 -1.30
C CYS A 103 -20.40 -6.52 -0.89
N ASP A 104 -19.60 -7.10 0.03
CA ASP A 104 -19.79 -8.48 0.49
C ASP A 104 -21.04 -8.59 1.39
N VAL A 105 -21.40 -7.50 2.07
CA VAL A 105 -22.58 -7.43 2.94
C VAL A 105 -23.88 -7.25 2.12
N PHE A 106 -23.80 -6.62 0.94
CA PHE A 106 -24.97 -6.42 0.07
C PHE A 106 -25.33 -7.63 -0.79
N ILE A 107 -24.45 -8.65 -0.87
CA ILE A 107 -24.67 -9.88 -1.63
C ILE A 107 -25.15 -11.04 -0.71
N ALA A 108 -25.28 -10.80 0.59
CA ALA A 108 -25.77 -11.75 1.60
C ALA A 108 -27.31 -11.75 1.73
#